data_AF-A0A3C0AMR1-F1
#
_entry.id   AF-A0A3C0AMR1-F1
#
_cell.length_a   1.000
_cell.length_b   1.000
_cell.length_c   1.000
_cell.angle_alpha   90.00
_cell.angle_beta   90.00
_cell.angle_gamma   90.00
#
_symmetry.space_group_name_H-M   'P 1'
#
loop_
_entity.id
_entity.type
_entity.pdbx_description
1 polymer ?
#
loop_
_entity_poly.entity_id
_entity_poly.type
_entity_poly.pdbx_seq_one_letter_code
_entity_poly.pdbx_strand_id
1 'polypeptide(L)'
;TRMFQTAETFGGREAMFYAKDSQMVPLSGGDLARMRKENRHDPEMELAIFRSASWPYYGYPDVFKAREAGAYRIRFSARAVRQLRDFSLRPAWDSIPMNFRARKQSGADVSGDVRVTGETFDIQPEVGIYETTILLKQNETFEYSLLGLPVPRAINPRNAPLYYDFPPMPEGGHPGVAFQWLEITGPLDSETWPPASHQRLFGELPMRAAEKGTLPIEL
;
A
#
# COMPACT_ATOMS: atom_id res chain seq x y z
N THR A 1 12.92 -2.75 -0.26
CA THR A 1 12.32 -4.12 -0.31
C THR A 1 11.33 -4.49 0.81
N ARG A 2 10.86 -3.56 1.66
CA ARG A 2 9.74 -3.82 2.62
C ARG A 2 8.40 -3.20 2.21
N MET A 3 8.35 -2.60 1.01
CA MET A 3 7.18 -1.89 0.49
C MET A 3 6.02 -2.84 0.11
N PHE A 4 6.26 -4.15 0.00
CA PHE A 4 5.22 -5.13 -0.31
C PHE A 4 5.47 -6.45 0.42
N GLN A 5 4.46 -7.27 0.65
CA GLN A 5 4.60 -8.54 1.38
C GLN A 5 5.49 -9.58 0.67
N THR A 6 5.30 -9.77 -0.63
CA THR A 6 5.92 -10.84 -1.44
C THR A 6 6.76 -10.27 -2.58
N ALA A 7 7.44 -11.16 -3.33
CA ALA A 7 8.21 -10.80 -4.52
C ALA A 7 7.35 -10.75 -5.79
N GLU A 8 6.16 -11.33 -5.74
CA GLU A 8 5.18 -11.41 -6.83
C GLU A 8 3.77 -11.18 -6.29
N THR A 9 2.80 -10.97 -7.18
CA THR A 9 1.38 -10.88 -6.82
C THR A 9 0.53 -11.69 -7.78
N PHE A 10 -0.78 -11.72 -7.55
CA PHE A 10 -1.74 -12.31 -8.46
C PHE A 10 -1.71 -11.60 -9.83
N GLY A 11 -1.73 -12.36 -10.91
CA GLY A 11 -1.42 -11.84 -12.25
C GLY A 11 0.08 -11.92 -12.59
N GLY A 12 0.89 -12.53 -11.73
CA GLY A 12 2.29 -12.84 -12.03
C GLY A 12 3.19 -11.61 -12.08
N ARG A 13 4.27 -11.72 -12.86
CA ARG A 13 5.30 -10.68 -12.98
C ARG A 13 4.80 -9.45 -13.73
N GLU A 14 3.76 -9.59 -14.52
CA GLU A 14 3.13 -8.49 -15.24
C GLU A 14 2.31 -7.60 -14.30
N ALA A 15 1.85 -8.12 -13.16
CA ALA A 15 1.05 -7.35 -12.22
C ALA A 15 1.90 -6.57 -11.19
N MET A 16 3.06 -7.09 -10.81
CA MET A 16 3.98 -6.44 -9.87
C MET A 16 5.37 -7.06 -9.95
N PHE A 17 6.41 -6.23 -9.82
CA PHE A 17 7.78 -6.68 -9.59
C PHE A 17 8.63 -5.63 -8.86
N TYR A 18 9.77 -6.07 -8.32
CA TYR A 18 10.84 -5.16 -7.90
C TYR A 18 11.70 -4.76 -9.10
N ALA A 19 12.11 -3.50 -9.16
CA ALA A 19 12.89 -2.95 -10.26
C ALA A 19 14.09 -2.14 -9.74
N LYS A 20 15.14 -2.06 -10.55
CA LYS A 20 16.31 -1.21 -10.34
C LYS A 20 16.77 -0.69 -11.68
N ASP A 21 17.20 0.57 -11.74
CA ASP A 21 17.64 1.22 -12.99
C ASP A 21 16.60 1.11 -14.12
N SER A 22 15.32 1.22 -13.76
CA SER A 22 14.18 1.03 -14.68
C SER A 22 14.12 -0.34 -15.37
N GLN A 23 14.67 -1.37 -14.74
CA GLN A 23 14.60 -2.76 -15.22
C GLN A 23 14.12 -3.68 -14.08
N MET A 24 13.27 -4.65 -14.41
CA MET A 24 12.87 -5.68 -13.44
C MET A 24 14.08 -6.42 -12.85
N VAL A 25 14.09 -6.56 -11.54
CA VAL A 25 14.97 -7.48 -10.81
C VAL A 25 14.22 -8.78 -10.57
N PRO A 26 14.69 -9.93 -11.11
CA PRO A 26 14.04 -11.22 -10.90
C PRO A 26 14.31 -11.71 -9.48
N LEU A 27 13.46 -11.31 -8.52
CA LEU A 27 13.52 -11.77 -7.14
C LEU A 27 12.54 -12.92 -6.94
N SER A 28 13.01 -14.04 -6.37
CA SER A 28 12.12 -15.04 -5.81
C SER A 28 11.66 -14.63 -4.40
N GLY A 29 10.61 -15.29 -3.88
CA GLY A 29 10.22 -15.14 -2.47
C GLY A 29 11.35 -15.48 -1.50
N GLY A 30 12.19 -16.47 -1.84
CA GLY A 30 13.36 -16.85 -1.04
C GLY A 30 14.45 -15.78 -1.03
N ASP A 31 14.69 -15.13 -2.17
CA ASP A 31 15.64 -14.02 -2.27
C ASP A 31 15.18 -12.82 -1.45
N LEU A 32 13.90 -12.46 -1.57
CA LEU A 32 13.31 -11.35 -0.81
C LEU A 32 13.36 -11.61 0.70
N ALA A 33 13.04 -12.83 1.13
CA ALA A 33 13.14 -13.23 2.54
C ALA A 33 14.58 -13.14 3.06
N ARG A 34 15.55 -13.61 2.28
CA ARG A 34 16.99 -13.52 2.62
C ARG A 34 17.44 -12.07 2.75
N MET A 35 17.12 -11.21 1.77
CA MET A 35 17.45 -9.79 1.81
C MET A 35 16.91 -9.07 3.05
N ARG A 36 15.67 -9.40 3.45
CA ARG A 36 15.05 -8.84 4.66
C ARG A 36 15.72 -9.32 5.94
N LYS A 37 16.04 -10.61 6.03
CA LYS A 37 16.71 -11.21 7.19
C LYS A 37 18.10 -10.62 7.39
N GLU A 38 18.84 -10.40 6.31
CA GLU A 38 20.20 -9.84 6.33
C GLU A 38 20.22 -8.31 6.43
N ASN A 39 19.05 -7.65 6.47
CA ASN A 39 18.90 -6.20 6.43
C ASN A 39 19.62 -5.53 5.24
N ARG A 40 19.77 -6.26 4.13
CA ARG A 40 20.41 -5.79 2.88
C ARG A 40 19.38 -5.06 2.02
N HIS A 41 18.86 -3.98 2.53
CA HIS A 41 17.92 -3.14 1.81
C HIS A 41 18.68 -2.25 0.81
N ASP A 42 18.49 -2.51 -0.48
CA ASP A 42 18.97 -1.62 -1.54
C ASP A 42 18.02 -0.40 -1.63
N PRO A 43 18.51 0.84 -1.38
CA PRO A 43 17.69 2.05 -1.44
C PRO A 43 17.28 2.43 -2.86
N GLU A 44 17.95 1.90 -3.89
CA GLU A 44 17.62 2.15 -5.30
C GLU A 44 16.56 1.16 -5.83
N MET A 45 16.17 0.18 -5.02
CA MET A 45 15.18 -0.82 -5.41
C MET A 45 13.76 -0.24 -5.33
N GLU A 46 13.14 -0.11 -6.49
CA GLU A 46 11.75 0.29 -6.65
C GLU A 46 10.81 -0.93 -6.54
N LEU A 47 9.58 -0.69 -6.12
CA LEU A 47 8.45 -1.61 -6.24
C LEU A 47 7.52 -1.08 -7.34
N ALA A 48 7.37 -1.82 -8.43
CA ALA A 48 6.48 -1.44 -9.53
C ALA A 48 5.18 -2.26 -9.49
N ILE A 49 4.03 -1.58 -9.48
CA ILE A 49 2.69 -2.19 -9.42
C ILE A 49 1.89 -1.74 -10.65
N PHE A 50 1.31 -2.71 -11.37
CA PHE A 50 0.56 -2.50 -12.64
C PHE A 50 -0.91 -2.88 -12.54
N ARG A 51 -1.36 -3.25 -11.33
CA ARG A 51 -2.73 -3.70 -11.08
C ARG A 51 -3.47 -2.81 -10.11
N SER A 52 -4.79 -2.79 -10.24
CA SER A 52 -5.67 -2.18 -9.23
C SER A 52 -5.74 -3.06 -7.98
N ALA A 53 -5.98 -2.41 -6.84
CA ALA A 53 -6.38 -3.11 -5.64
C ALA A 53 -7.85 -3.54 -5.80
N SER A 54 -8.08 -4.79 -6.14
CA SER A 54 -9.39 -5.44 -6.14
C SER A 54 -9.17 -6.91 -5.78
N TRP A 55 -10.24 -7.72 -5.78
CA TRP A 55 -10.05 -9.15 -5.60
C TRP A 55 -9.16 -9.72 -6.72
N PRO A 56 -8.06 -10.44 -6.38
CA PRO A 56 -7.62 -10.83 -5.05
C PRO A 56 -6.99 -9.67 -4.24
N TYR A 57 -7.58 -9.38 -3.07
CA TYR A 57 -7.28 -8.21 -2.24
C TYR A 57 -5.94 -8.39 -1.55
N TYR A 58 -4.90 -7.80 -2.13
CA TYR A 58 -3.52 -8.02 -1.71
C TYR A 58 -2.67 -6.81 -2.09
N GLY A 59 -1.61 -6.55 -1.32
CA GLY A 59 -0.64 -5.52 -1.66
C GLY A 59 -0.59 -4.36 -0.68
N TYR A 60 -0.20 -4.70 0.55
CA TYR A 60 0.13 -3.75 1.59
C TYR A 60 1.61 -3.90 2.01
N PRO A 61 2.18 -2.94 2.75
CA PRO A 61 3.55 -3.04 3.23
C PRO A 61 3.78 -4.29 4.11
N ASP A 62 4.97 -4.89 4.04
CA ASP A 62 5.27 -6.22 4.60
C ASP A 62 5.00 -6.34 6.11
N VAL A 63 5.55 -5.39 6.88
CA VAL A 63 5.64 -5.50 8.35
C VAL A 63 4.77 -4.49 9.09
N PHE A 64 4.07 -3.62 8.37
CA PHE A 64 3.35 -2.53 9.01
C PHE A 64 1.94 -2.94 9.43
N LYS A 65 1.67 -2.72 10.73
CA LYS A 65 0.35 -2.79 11.33
C LYS A 65 0.24 -1.70 12.39
N ALA A 66 -0.86 -0.97 12.37
CA ALA A 66 -1.18 0.04 13.37
C ALA A 66 -1.27 -0.61 14.77
N ARG A 67 -0.42 -0.17 15.69
CA ARG A 67 -0.44 -0.63 17.10
C ARG A 67 -1.63 -0.06 17.85
N GLU A 68 -2.01 1.15 17.49
CA GLU A 68 -3.08 1.93 18.10
C GLU A 68 -3.95 2.55 17.00
N ALA A 69 -5.21 2.81 17.33
CA ALA A 69 -6.08 3.53 16.40
C ALA A 69 -5.69 5.00 16.37
N GLY A 70 -5.67 5.62 15.19
CA GLY A 70 -5.31 7.03 15.06
C GLY A 70 -5.00 7.47 13.64
N ALA A 71 -4.51 8.70 13.53
CA ALA A 71 -3.99 9.27 12.29
C ALA A 71 -2.53 8.84 12.10
N TYR A 72 -2.17 8.44 10.89
CA TYR A 72 -0.81 8.08 10.51
C TYR A 72 -0.41 8.90 9.29
N ARG A 73 0.73 9.59 9.37
CA ARG A 73 1.32 10.26 8.20
C ARG A 73 2.04 9.23 7.35
N ILE A 74 1.72 9.25 6.07
CA ILE A 74 2.36 8.46 5.03
C ILE A 74 3.10 9.43 4.12
N ARG A 75 4.39 9.17 3.92
CA ARG A 75 5.21 9.90 2.96
C ARG A 75 5.86 8.88 2.03
N PHE A 76 5.84 9.11 0.73
CA PHE A 76 6.40 8.17 -0.23
C PHE A 76 6.95 8.89 -1.46
N SER A 77 7.92 8.26 -2.12
CA SER A 77 8.34 8.68 -3.44
C SER A 77 7.90 7.67 -4.49
N ALA A 78 7.36 8.19 -5.58
CA ALA A 78 6.86 7.39 -6.67
C ALA A 78 6.91 8.13 -8.01
N ARG A 79 6.77 7.37 -9.08
CA ARG A 79 6.60 7.86 -10.46
C ARG A 79 5.65 6.95 -11.23
N ALA A 80 4.86 7.53 -12.12
CA ALA A 80 4.03 6.80 -13.06
C ALA A 80 4.88 6.25 -14.20
N VAL A 81 4.69 4.96 -14.49
CA VAL A 81 5.48 4.22 -15.46
C VAL A 81 4.59 3.41 -16.39
N ARG A 82 5.18 2.98 -17.49
CA ARG A 82 4.66 1.92 -18.35
C ARG A 82 5.67 0.78 -18.42
N GLN A 83 5.20 -0.44 -18.20
CA GLN A 83 5.98 -1.66 -18.35
C GLN A 83 5.97 -2.12 -19.80
N LEU A 84 7.17 -2.31 -20.37
CA LEU A 84 7.34 -2.88 -21.70
C LEU A 84 7.50 -4.41 -21.65
N ARG A 85 7.51 -5.05 -22.83
CA ARG A 85 7.56 -6.52 -22.98
C ARG A 85 8.82 -7.16 -22.39
N ASP A 86 9.92 -6.42 -22.33
CA ASP A 86 11.18 -6.82 -21.72
C ASP A 86 11.25 -6.51 -20.22
N PHE A 87 10.13 -6.10 -19.61
CA PHE A 87 10.01 -5.66 -18.22
C PHE A 87 10.88 -4.43 -17.88
N SER A 88 11.24 -3.64 -18.89
CA SER A 88 11.77 -2.29 -18.68
C SER A 88 10.64 -1.32 -18.33
N LEU A 89 10.98 -0.32 -17.52
CA LEU A 89 10.09 0.77 -17.12
C LEU A 89 10.41 2.01 -17.96
N ARG A 90 9.38 2.58 -18.59
CA ARG A 90 9.45 3.91 -19.19
C ARG A 90 8.52 4.86 -18.46
N PRO A 91 8.75 6.19 -18.50
CA PRO A 91 7.76 7.14 -18.01
C PRO A 91 6.38 6.86 -18.63
N ALA A 92 5.33 6.96 -17.82
CA ALA A 92 3.97 7.00 -18.32
C ALA A 92 3.75 8.26 -19.17
N TRP A 93 2.72 8.26 -20.01
CA TRP A 93 2.36 9.45 -20.78
C TRP A 93 1.53 10.44 -19.95
N ASP A 94 0.70 9.90 -19.07
CA ASP A 94 -0.21 10.64 -18.21
C ASP A 94 0.01 10.23 -16.75
N SER A 95 -0.53 11.03 -15.84
CA SER A 95 -0.55 10.68 -14.43
C SER A 95 -1.43 9.47 -14.13
N ILE A 96 -1.08 8.71 -13.10
CA ILE A 96 -1.90 7.58 -12.62
C ILE A 96 -2.55 7.96 -11.28
N PRO A 97 -3.88 7.96 -11.20
CA PRO A 97 -4.57 8.24 -9.95
C PRO A 97 -4.41 7.08 -8.96
N MET A 98 -4.16 7.37 -7.69
CA MET A 98 -4.12 6.37 -6.63
C MET A 98 -4.63 6.91 -5.29
N ASN A 99 -5.14 6.02 -4.44
CA ASN A 99 -5.35 6.29 -3.02
C ASN A 99 -4.82 5.13 -2.17
N PHE A 100 -4.94 5.26 -0.84
CA PHE A 100 -4.75 4.16 0.07
C PHE A 100 -6.09 3.62 0.54
N ARG A 101 -6.14 2.31 0.83
CA ARG A 101 -7.30 1.71 1.50
C ARG A 101 -6.85 1.00 2.76
N ALA A 102 -7.41 1.41 3.88
CA ALA A 102 -7.17 0.74 5.16
C ALA A 102 -7.93 -0.58 5.21
N ARG A 103 -7.32 -1.56 5.87
CA ARG A 103 -7.90 -2.90 6.05
C ARG A 103 -7.20 -3.65 7.17
N LYS A 104 -7.82 -4.70 7.68
CA LYS A 104 -7.09 -5.70 8.48
C LYS A 104 -6.13 -6.48 7.59
N GLN A 105 -5.00 -6.88 8.17
CA GLN A 105 -4.12 -7.85 7.54
C GLN A 105 -4.88 -9.18 7.41
N SER A 106 -5.11 -9.62 6.18
CA SER A 106 -5.93 -10.79 5.89
C SER A 106 -5.50 -11.46 4.58
N GLY A 107 -6.00 -12.67 4.35
CA GLY A 107 -5.77 -13.38 3.09
C GLY A 107 -6.36 -12.66 1.89
N ALA A 108 -5.92 -13.06 0.69
CA ALA A 108 -6.32 -12.45 -0.58
C ALA A 108 -7.83 -12.51 -0.87
N ASP A 109 -8.52 -13.50 -0.31
CA ASP A 109 -9.95 -13.73 -0.49
C ASP A 109 -10.84 -13.01 0.53
N VAL A 110 -10.25 -12.27 1.48
CA VAL A 110 -11.00 -11.56 2.50
C VAL A 110 -11.23 -10.12 2.06
N SER A 111 -12.45 -9.83 1.62
CA SER A 111 -12.90 -8.48 1.25
C SER A 111 -13.37 -7.61 2.42
N GLY A 112 -13.58 -8.22 3.59
CA GLY A 112 -14.13 -7.53 4.77
C GLY A 112 -13.19 -6.43 5.31
N ASP A 113 -13.80 -5.33 5.78
CA ASP A 113 -13.16 -4.17 6.42
C ASP A 113 -12.20 -3.34 5.54
N VAL A 114 -12.37 -3.32 4.21
CA VAL A 114 -11.63 -2.38 3.33
C VAL A 114 -12.33 -1.02 3.29
N ARG A 115 -11.60 0.06 3.56
CA ARG A 115 -12.10 1.45 3.43
C ARG A 115 -11.09 2.36 2.76
N VAL A 116 -11.55 3.23 1.88
CA VAL A 116 -10.73 4.32 1.35
C VAL A 116 -10.29 5.22 2.51
N THR A 117 -9.03 5.66 2.49
CA THR A 117 -8.47 6.55 3.51
C THR A 117 -7.40 7.46 2.91
N GLY A 118 -7.30 8.68 3.44
CA GLY A 118 -6.47 9.71 2.86
C GLY A 118 -7.07 10.30 1.59
N GLU A 119 -6.25 11.04 0.87
CA GLU A 119 -6.62 11.68 -0.40
C GLU A 119 -6.30 10.80 -1.62
N THR A 120 -6.79 11.24 -2.77
CA THR A 120 -6.39 10.69 -4.07
C THR A 120 -5.24 11.53 -4.62
N PHE A 121 -4.22 10.87 -5.11
CA PHE A 121 -3.06 11.48 -5.75
C PHE A 121 -3.06 11.21 -7.24
N ASP A 122 -2.62 12.18 -8.03
CA ASP A 122 -2.20 11.96 -9.41
C ASP A 122 -0.69 11.78 -9.46
N ILE A 123 -0.23 10.53 -9.55
CA ILE A 123 1.19 10.22 -9.63
C ILE A 123 1.72 10.62 -10.99
N GLN A 124 2.70 11.52 -11.03
CA GLN A 124 3.25 12.08 -12.27
C GLN A 124 4.29 11.13 -12.88
N PRO A 125 4.56 11.21 -14.19
CA PRO A 125 5.63 10.43 -14.83
C PRO A 125 7.03 10.71 -14.27
N GLU A 126 7.27 11.93 -13.80
CA GLU A 126 8.47 12.33 -13.08
C GLU A 126 8.46 11.81 -11.63
N VAL A 127 9.65 11.61 -11.07
CA VAL A 127 9.79 11.26 -9.66
C VAL A 127 9.24 12.39 -8.79
N GLY A 128 8.23 12.07 -7.99
CA GLY A 128 7.61 12.96 -7.02
C GLY A 128 7.74 12.44 -5.59
N ILE A 129 7.54 13.35 -4.64
CA ILE A 129 7.33 13.03 -3.22
C ILE A 129 5.90 13.40 -2.87
N TYR A 130 5.19 12.46 -2.27
CA TYR A 130 3.78 12.56 -1.90
C TYR A 130 3.63 12.35 -0.41
N GLU A 131 2.65 13.03 0.19
CA GLU A 131 2.36 12.95 1.62
C GLU A 131 0.85 12.98 1.83
N THR A 132 0.32 12.15 2.72
CA THR A 132 -1.07 12.19 3.20
C THR A 132 -1.13 11.74 4.65
N THR A 133 -2.23 12.08 5.31
CA THR A 133 -2.62 11.41 6.56
C THR A 133 -3.69 10.37 6.28
N ILE A 134 -3.53 9.17 6.81
CA ILE A 134 -4.55 8.11 6.78
C ILE A 134 -5.03 7.82 8.20
N LEU A 135 -6.29 7.43 8.34
CA LEU A 135 -6.79 6.91 9.61
C LEU A 135 -6.62 5.40 9.61
N LEU A 136 -6.20 4.81 10.72
CA LEU A 136 -6.10 3.36 10.93
C LEU A 136 -6.75 2.99 12.25
N LYS A 137 -7.49 1.88 12.29
CA LYS A 137 -7.87 1.21 13.54
C LYS A 137 -6.70 0.38 14.03
N GLN A 138 -6.72 0.04 15.31
CA GLN A 138 -5.77 -0.93 15.85
C GLN A 138 -5.80 -2.22 15.02
N ASN A 139 -4.62 -2.77 14.74
CA ASN A 139 -4.40 -3.96 13.93
C ASN A 139 -4.70 -3.83 12.43
N GLU A 140 -5.01 -2.64 11.92
CA GLU A 140 -5.11 -2.40 10.48
C GLU A 140 -3.75 -2.12 9.84
N THR A 141 -3.70 -2.32 8.53
CA THR A 141 -2.67 -1.89 7.59
C THR A 141 -3.37 -1.12 6.45
N PHE A 142 -2.66 -0.84 5.37
CA PHE A 142 -3.25 -0.20 4.19
C PHE A 142 -2.65 -0.75 2.89
N GLU A 143 -3.45 -0.82 1.82
CA GLU A 143 -3.03 -1.30 0.50
C GLU A 143 -2.91 -0.16 -0.52
N TYR A 144 -2.04 -0.36 -1.51
CA TYR A 144 -1.87 0.55 -2.64
C TYR A 144 -3.04 0.38 -3.61
N SER A 145 -3.91 1.38 -3.72
CA SER A 145 -5.07 1.34 -4.60
C SER A 145 -4.87 2.26 -5.79
N LEU A 146 -4.12 1.76 -6.77
CA LEU A 146 -3.92 2.39 -8.07
C LEU A 146 -5.24 2.26 -8.85
N LEU A 147 -5.81 3.39 -9.26
CA LEU A 147 -7.15 3.48 -9.82
C LEU A 147 -7.09 3.35 -11.35
N GLY A 148 -8.07 2.64 -11.92
CA GLY A 148 -8.17 2.47 -13.38
C GLY A 148 -7.19 1.48 -13.99
N LEU A 149 -6.34 0.83 -13.19
CA LEU A 149 -5.41 -0.19 -13.67
C LEU A 149 -6.08 -1.57 -13.85
N PRO A 150 -5.51 -2.45 -14.67
CA PRO A 150 -5.98 -3.82 -14.84
C PRO A 150 -6.17 -4.60 -13.54
N VAL A 151 -7.08 -5.57 -13.57
CA VAL A 151 -7.32 -6.52 -12.49
C VAL A 151 -7.03 -7.94 -13.01
N PRO A 152 -6.24 -8.76 -12.30
CA PRO A 152 -6.06 -10.16 -12.67
C PRO A 152 -7.39 -10.91 -12.65
N ARG A 153 -7.74 -11.58 -13.75
CA ARG A 153 -8.97 -12.36 -13.86
C ARG A 153 -8.73 -13.76 -13.30
N ALA A 154 -9.51 -14.16 -12.31
CA ALA A 154 -9.52 -15.55 -11.87
C ALA A 154 -10.10 -16.47 -12.94
N ILE A 155 -9.36 -17.52 -13.26
CA ILE A 155 -9.77 -18.59 -14.14
C ILE A 155 -9.85 -19.87 -13.32
N ASN A 156 -11.01 -20.54 -13.36
CA ASN A 156 -11.20 -21.84 -12.73
C ASN A 156 -11.45 -22.91 -13.81
N PRO A 157 -10.39 -23.51 -14.40
CA PRO A 157 -10.56 -24.53 -15.42
C PRO A 157 -11.15 -25.81 -14.84
N ARG A 158 -11.94 -26.52 -15.65
CA ARG A 158 -12.42 -27.86 -15.32
C ARG A 158 -11.20 -28.80 -15.26
N ASN A 159 -10.81 -29.24 -14.06
CA ASN A 159 -9.66 -30.13 -13.78
C ASN A 159 -8.26 -29.47 -13.72
N ALA A 160 -8.17 -28.16 -13.44
CA ALA A 160 -6.90 -27.54 -13.09
C ALA A 160 -7.06 -26.60 -11.88
N PRO A 161 -5.97 -26.28 -11.16
CA PRO A 161 -6.02 -25.27 -10.11
C PRO A 161 -6.51 -23.91 -10.64
N LEU A 162 -7.16 -23.15 -9.76
CA LEU A 162 -7.43 -21.73 -9.96
C LEU A 162 -6.11 -20.99 -10.27
N TYR A 163 -6.11 -20.18 -11.31
CA TYR A 163 -5.02 -19.26 -11.60
C TYR A 163 -5.55 -17.86 -11.93
N TYR A 164 -4.66 -16.87 -11.90
CA TYR A 164 -5.00 -15.48 -12.16
C TYR A 164 -4.33 -15.03 -13.45
N ASP A 165 -5.15 -14.81 -14.47
CA ASP A 165 -4.74 -14.36 -15.79
C ASP A 165 -4.66 -12.83 -15.81
N PHE A 166 -3.49 -12.28 -16.10
CA PHE A 166 -3.33 -10.84 -16.21
C PHE A 166 -3.59 -10.40 -17.64
N PRO A 167 -4.27 -9.25 -17.87
CA PRO A 167 -4.63 -8.86 -19.23
C PRO A 167 -3.41 -8.76 -20.17
N PRO A 168 -3.58 -9.10 -21.45
CA PRO A 168 -2.54 -8.97 -22.45
C PRO A 168 -1.93 -7.57 -22.47
N MET A 169 -0.63 -7.48 -22.71
CA MET A 169 0.07 -6.20 -22.81
C MET A 169 -0.42 -5.36 -23.99
N PRO A 170 -0.92 -4.13 -23.74
CA PRO A 170 -1.27 -3.23 -24.82
C PRO A 170 0.00 -2.77 -25.54
N GLU A 171 -0.14 -2.24 -26.76
CA GLU A 171 1.00 -1.85 -27.60
C GLU A 171 1.99 -0.91 -26.89
N GLY A 172 1.48 0.00 -26.06
CA GLY A 172 2.28 0.96 -25.30
C GLY A 172 2.87 0.48 -23.98
N GLY A 173 2.53 -0.74 -23.54
CA GLY A 173 2.91 -1.27 -22.23
C GLY A 173 1.84 -1.07 -21.15
N HIS A 174 1.95 -1.85 -20.06
CA HIS A 174 1.01 -1.76 -18.93
C HIS A 174 1.26 -0.49 -18.11
N PRO A 175 0.24 0.35 -17.84
CA PRO A 175 0.39 1.47 -16.92
C PRO A 175 0.56 0.98 -15.48
N GLY A 176 1.41 1.65 -14.70
CA GLY A 176 1.65 1.30 -13.31
C GLY A 176 2.42 2.38 -12.56
N VAL A 177 2.60 2.20 -11.26
CA VAL A 177 3.38 3.11 -10.41
C VAL A 177 4.60 2.39 -9.87
N ALA A 178 5.76 3.03 -9.98
CA ALA A 178 6.99 2.60 -9.33
C ALA A 178 7.21 3.42 -8.06
N PHE A 179 7.22 2.74 -6.91
CA PHE A 179 7.47 3.31 -5.59
C PHE A 179 8.94 3.12 -5.22
N GLN A 180 9.62 4.20 -4.85
CA GLN A 180 11.05 4.17 -4.47
C GLN A 180 11.21 3.91 -2.97
N TRP A 181 10.38 4.57 -2.17
CA TRP A 181 10.35 4.39 -0.71
C TRP A 181 8.98 4.77 -0.14
N LEU A 182 8.73 4.28 1.07
CA LEU A 182 7.52 4.52 1.86
C LEU A 182 7.91 4.68 3.34
N GLU A 183 7.53 5.81 3.92
CA GLU A 183 7.70 6.16 5.32
C GLU A 183 6.32 6.26 6.00
N ILE A 184 6.23 5.76 7.21
CA ILE A 184 4.99 5.72 8.00
C ILE A 184 5.31 6.25 9.39
N THR A 185 4.65 7.33 9.80
CA THR A 185 4.78 7.93 11.14
C THR A 185 3.41 7.95 11.81
N GLY A 186 3.30 7.38 13.00
CA GLY A 186 2.10 7.52 13.83
C GLY A 186 1.92 6.41 14.88
N PRO A 187 0.81 6.45 15.63
CA PRO A 187 -0.26 7.44 15.51
C PRO A 187 0.26 8.86 15.83
N LEU A 188 -0.27 9.86 15.13
CA LEU A 188 0.08 11.27 15.35
C LEU A 188 -0.71 11.77 16.55
N ASP A 189 -0.01 12.35 17.52
CA ASP A 189 -0.65 13.07 18.61
C ASP A 189 -1.31 14.35 18.10
N SER A 190 -2.35 14.79 18.80
CA SER A 190 -2.92 16.10 18.53
C SER A 190 -1.99 17.18 19.05
N GLU A 191 -1.74 18.21 18.26
CA GLU A 191 -0.97 19.39 18.67
C GLU A 191 -1.63 20.16 19.82
N THR A 192 -2.93 19.94 20.05
CA THR A 192 -3.72 20.59 21.09
C THR A 192 -4.39 19.56 22.00
N TRP A 193 -4.30 19.76 23.31
CA TRP A 193 -5.02 18.96 24.29
C TRP A 193 -6.07 19.80 25.02
N PRO A 194 -7.35 19.35 25.10
CA PRO A 194 -7.89 18.17 24.45
C PRO A 194 -8.01 18.34 22.92
N PRO A 195 -7.95 17.25 22.13
CA PRO A 195 -8.04 17.32 20.68
C PRO A 195 -9.38 17.88 20.20
N ALA A 196 -9.42 18.43 18.99
CA ALA A 196 -10.66 19.02 18.42
C ALA A 196 -11.83 18.03 18.38
N SER A 197 -11.57 16.74 18.16
CA SER A 197 -12.60 15.69 18.24
C SER A 197 -13.20 15.57 19.64
N HIS A 198 -12.37 15.63 20.68
CA HIS A 198 -12.82 15.62 22.07
C HIS A 198 -13.62 16.88 22.39
N GLN A 199 -13.10 18.07 22.05
CA GLN A 199 -13.80 19.34 22.30
C GLN A 199 -15.20 19.36 21.65
N ARG A 200 -15.34 18.80 20.44
CA ARG A 200 -16.67 18.71 19.80
C ARG A 200 -17.62 17.73 20.47
N LEU A 201 -17.11 16.61 20.98
CA LEU A 201 -17.94 15.56 21.56
C LEU A 201 -18.31 15.84 23.02
N PHE A 202 -17.39 16.47 23.77
CA PHE A 202 -17.50 16.60 25.23
C PHE A 202 -17.44 18.06 25.71
N GLY A 203 -17.10 19.02 24.85
CA GLY A 203 -16.98 20.42 25.24
C GLY A 203 -15.89 20.61 26.29
N GLU A 204 -16.25 21.25 27.40
CA GLU A 204 -15.36 21.52 28.54
C GLU A 204 -15.48 20.46 29.65
N LEU A 205 -16.02 19.26 29.36
CA LEU A 205 -16.13 18.23 30.38
C LEU A 205 -14.75 17.89 30.95
N PRO A 206 -14.52 18.02 32.27
CA PRO A 206 -13.21 17.84 32.85
C PRO A 206 -12.81 16.36 32.85
N MET A 207 -11.82 16.00 32.04
CA MET A 207 -11.18 14.68 32.10
C MET A 207 -10.17 14.62 33.25
N ARG A 208 -10.23 13.55 34.05
CA ARG A 208 -9.30 13.30 35.15
C ARG A 208 -8.72 11.90 35.02
N ALA A 209 -7.52 11.67 35.58
CA ALA A 209 -7.01 10.31 35.70
C ALA A 209 -7.99 9.50 36.57
N ALA A 210 -8.37 8.31 36.10
CA ALA A 210 -9.31 7.48 36.84
C ALA A 210 -8.69 7.00 38.16
N GLU A 211 -9.39 7.19 39.28
CA GLU A 211 -8.92 6.69 40.58
C GLU A 211 -9.22 5.19 40.75
N LYS A 212 -10.23 4.68 40.04
CA LYS A 212 -10.67 3.27 40.07
C LYS A 212 -11.17 2.82 38.70
N GLY A 213 -10.96 1.55 38.36
CA GLY A 213 -11.51 0.92 37.15
C GLY A 213 -10.43 0.48 36.15
N THR A 214 -10.86 0.04 34.97
CA THR A 214 -9.98 -0.46 33.89
C THR A 214 -9.66 0.60 32.84
N LEU A 215 -10.28 1.78 32.91
CA LEU A 215 -10.05 2.89 31.99
C LEU A 215 -9.04 3.88 32.60
N PRO A 216 -8.16 4.50 31.80
CA PRO A 216 -7.13 5.42 32.30
C PRO A 216 -7.67 6.82 32.66
N ILE A 217 -8.87 7.17 32.19
CA ILE A 217 -9.48 8.50 32.33
C ILE A 217 -10.94 8.34 32.80
N GLU A 218 -11.38 9.21 33.71
CA GLU A 218 -12.77 9.39 34.14
C GLU A 218 -13.28 10.82 33.87
N LEU A 219 -14.61 10.98 33.85
CA LEU A 219 -15.32 12.24 33.61
C LEU A 219 -15.79 12.86 34.94
#